data_AF-A0A2G6KBE9-F1
#
_entry.id   AF-A0A2G6KBE9-F1
#
_cell.length_a   1.000
_cell.length_b   1.000
_cell.length_c   1.000
_cell.angle_alpha   90.00
_cell.angle_beta   90.00
_cell.angle_gamma   90.00
#
_symmetry.space_group_name_H-M   'P 1'
#
loop_
_entity.id
_entity.type
_entity.pdbx_description
1 polymer ?
#
loop_
_entity_poly.entity_id
_entity_poly.type
_entity_poly.pdbx_seq_one_letter_code
_entity_poly.pdbx_strand_id
1 'polypeptide(L)'
;MTDRAQRPFWFHQIVEYLIGIGIIGLGLQDLRPTVPLIGGVIILVNAASARGPLGAFRFIGRQVHRWLDLVAWVALLALAIQPWIPVEMISRAALIGVVIPLGSVWWYTDWAEKPARQARRAASAGGRSEEFGRAAGRKAGAAWRAAKQFTERD
;
A
#
# COMPACT_ATOMS: atom_id res chain seq x y z
N MET A 1 12.34 -0.45 -17.67
CA MET A 1 11.68 -0.50 -16.34
C MET A 1 10.25 -0.94 -16.59
N THR A 2 9.87 -2.16 -16.20
CA THR A 2 8.48 -2.61 -16.30
C THR A 2 7.64 -1.76 -15.35
N ASP A 3 6.69 -0.99 -15.90
CA ASP A 3 5.69 -0.27 -15.10
C ASP A 3 4.87 -1.31 -14.32
N ARG A 4 5.24 -1.51 -13.06
CA ARG A 4 4.47 -2.40 -12.17
C ARG A 4 3.21 -1.66 -11.77
N ALA A 5 2.05 -2.23 -12.06
CA ALA A 5 0.79 -1.75 -11.52
C ALA A 5 0.80 -1.91 -9.99
N GLN A 6 1.13 -0.84 -9.27
CA GLN A 6 1.16 -0.86 -7.81
C GLN A 6 -0.25 -0.71 -7.26
N ARG A 7 -0.61 -1.60 -6.33
CA ARG A 7 -1.88 -1.59 -5.61
C ARG A 7 -1.87 -0.50 -4.54
N PRO A 8 -3.01 0.16 -4.33
CA PRO A 8 -3.12 1.16 -3.29
C PRO A 8 -3.05 0.53 -1.89
N PHE A 9 -2.47 1.25 -0.93
CA PHE A 9 -2.28 0.78 0.45
C PHE A 9 -3.56 0.30 1.16
N TRP A 10 -4.74 0.80 0.79
CA TRP A 10 -6.00 0.33 1.39
C TRP A 10 -6.28 -1.14 1.09
N PHE A 11 -5.91 -1.60 -0.11
CA PHE A 11 -6.07 -3.00 -0.49
C PHE A 11 -5.16 -3.89 0.36
N HIS A 12 -3.95 -3.42 0.66
CA HIS A 12 -3.03 -4.08 1.59
C HIS A 12 -3.68 -4.29 2.95
N GLN A 13 -4.24 -3.23 3.54
CA GLN A 13 -4.91 -3.30 4.85
C GLN A 13 -6.11 -4.26 4.85
N ILE A 14 -6.91 -4.30 3.78
CA ILE A 14 -8.04 -5.25 3.70
C ILE A 14 -7.54 -6.69 3.78
N VAL A 15 -6.49 -7.01 3.02
CA VAL A 15 -5.95 -8.37 3.00
C VAL A 15 -5.39 -8.75 4.37
N GLU A 16 -4.65 -7.84 5.04
CA GLU A 16 -4.19 -8.07 6.41
C GLU A 16 -5.36 -8.32 7.37
N TYR A 17 -6.42 -7.51 7.32
CA TYR A 17 -7.59 -7.70 8.18
C TYR A 17 -8.30 -9.03 7.94
N LEU A 18 -8.56 -9.37 6.67
CA LEU A 18 -9.22 -10.62 6.32
C LEU A 18 -8.40 -11.84 6.75
N ILE A 19 -7.08 -11.78 6.56
CA ILE A 19 -6.17 -12.83 7.02
C ILE A 19 -6.15 -12.91 8.55
N GLY A 20 -5.98 -11.78 9.25
CA GLY A 20 -5.95 -11.74 10.71
C GLY A 20 -7.23 -12.29 11.34
N ILE A 21 -8.39 -11.86 10.84
CA ILE A 21 -9.71 -12.37 11.26
C ILE A 21 -9.85 -13.86 10.90
N GLY A 22 -9.41 -14.26 9.71
CA GLY A 22 -9.48 -15.65 9.26
C GLY A 22 -8.68 -16.61 10.12
N ILE A 23 -7.45 -16.23 10.50
CA ILE A 23 -6.61 -17.04 11.41
C ILE A 23 -7.24 -17.11 12.80
N ILE A 24 -7.79 -16.01 13.32
CA ILE A 24 -8.52 -16.02 14.59
C ILE A 24 -9.71 -16.98 14.50
N GLY A 25 -10.50 -16.89 13.43
CA GLY A 25 -11.66 -17.74 13.20
C GLY A 25 -11.30 -19.21 13.12
N LEU A 26 -10.19 -19.56 12.47
CA LEU A 26 -9.64 -20.92 12.47
C LEU A 26 -9.20 -21.34 13.88
N GLY A 27 -8.46 -20.49 14.58
CA GLY A 27 -8.01 -20.77 15.94
C GLY A 27 -9.17 -21.06 16.90
N LEU A 28 -10.29 -20.36 16.77
CA LEU A 28 -11.49 -20.60 17.60
C LEU A 28 -12.15 -21.96 17.38
N GLN A 29 -11.80 -22.69 16.32
CA GLN A 29 -12.28 -24.04 16.05
C GLN A 29 -11.33 -25.13 16.61
N ASP A 30 -10.10 -24.76 16.97
CA ASP A 30 -9.10 -25.67 17.52
C ASP A 30 -9.33 -25.93 19.00
N LEU A 31 -8.92 -27.11 19.47
CA LEU A 31 -8.84 -27.42 20.91
C LEU A 31 -7.78 -26.57 21.62
N ARG A 32 -6.79 -26.06 20.86
CA ARG A 32 -5.66 -25.26 21.36
C ARG A 32 -5.52 -23.96 20.57
N PRO A 33 -6.38 -22.97 20.83
CA PRO A 33 -6.51 -21.77 19.99
C PRO A 33 -5.37 -20.76 20.16
N THR A 34 -4.51 -20.92 21.17
CA THR A 34 -3.59 -19.86 21.64
C THR A 34 -2.67 -19.33 20.55
N VAL A 35 -1.99 -20.22 19.81
CA VAL A 35 -1.01 -19.83 18.79
C VAL A 35 -1.66 -19.14 17.58
N PRO A 36 -2.71 -19.69 16.94
CA PRO A 36 -3.39 -18.98 15.85
C PRO A 36 -4.04 -17.67 16.32
N LEU A 37 -4.58 -17.60 17.54
CA LEU A 37 -5.11 -16.34 18.09
C LEU A 37 -4.03 -15.26 18.17
N ILE A 38 -2.87 -15.59 18.73
CA ILE A 38 -1.73 -14.63 18.81
C ILE A 38 -1.31 -14.22 17.39
N GLY A 39 -1.18 -15.18 16.46
CA GLY A 39 -0.80 -14.90 15.09
C GLY A 39 -1.77 -13.94 14.39
N GLY A 40 -3.08 -14.19 14.50
CA GLY A 40 -4.08 -13.30 13.93
C GLY A 40 -4.10 -11.91 14.59
N VAL A 41 -3.95 -11.83 15.92
CA VAL A 41 -3.86 -10.56 16.64
C VAL A 41 -2.64 -9.74 16.19
N ILE A 42 -1.48 -10.37 15.99
CA ILE A 42 -0.28 -9.69 15.47
C ILE A 42 -0.60 -8.97 14.15
N ILE A 43 -1.24 -9.67 13.21
CA ILE A 43 -1.59 -9.11 11.90
C ILE A 43 -2.60 -7.97 12.06
N LEU A 44 -3.64 -8.16 12.87
CA LEU A 44 -4.68 -7.14 13.09
C LEU A 44 -4.11 -5.86 13.73
N VAL A 45 -3.28 -6.01 14.76
CA VAL A 45 -2.64 -4.87 15.43
C VAL A 45 -1.73 -4.13 14.45
N ASN A 46 -0.95 -4.85 13.64
CA ASN A 46 -0.12 -4.25 12.62
C ASN A 46 -1.00 -3.43 11.64
N ALA A 47 -2.02 -4.04 11.03
CA ALA A 47 -2.91 -3.37 10.08
C ALA A 47 -3.63 -2.14 10.67
N ALA A 48 -4.07 -2.25 11.93
CA ALA A 48 -4.78 -1.20 12.65
C ALA A 48 -3.90 -0.01 13.05
N SER A 49 -2.61 -0.26 13.26
CA SER A 49 -1.64 0.78 13.64
C SER A 49 -1.23 1.70 12.48
N ALA A 50 -1.40 1.23 11.24
CA ALA A 50 -0.92 1.90 10.04
C ALA A 50 -1.65 3.21 9.71
N ARG A 51 -0.90 4.21 9.19
CA ARG A 51 -1.43 5.44 8.58
C ARG A 51 -2.01 5.15 7.20
N GLY A 52 -3.15 4.49 7.20
CA GLY A 52 -3.97 4.19 6.03
C GLY A 52 -5.45 4.56 6.22
N PRO A 53 -6.27 4.46 5.17
CA PRO A 53 -7.70 4.73 5.26
C PRO A 53 -8.44 3.78 6.20
N LEU A 54 -7.91 2.56 6.42
CA LEU A 54 -8.51 1.55 7.29
C LEU A 54 -7.74 1.38 8.62
N GLY A 55 -6.82 2.28 8.95
CA GLY A 55 -6.11 2.25 10.23
C GLY A 55 -6.99 2.79 11.36
N ALA A 56 -7.07 2.06 12.47
CA ALA A 56 -7.80 2.48 13.67
C ALA A 56 -7.00 3.51 14.48
N PHE A 57 -5.70 3.28 14.68
CA PHE A 57 -4.87 4.10 15.56
C PHE A 57 -3.94 5.07 14.81
N ARG A 58 -3.60 4.76 13.55
CA ARG A 58 -2.96 5.68 12.58
C ARG A 58 -1.67 6.36 13.09
N PHE A 59 -0.86 5.71 13.92
CA PHE A 59 0.41 6.28 14.40
C PHE A 59 1.63 5.82 13.56
N ILE A 60 1.56 4.67 12.87
CA ILE A 60 2.69 4.10 12.11
C ILE A 60 2.70 4.59 10.66
N GLY A 61 3.82 5.14 10.18
CA GLY A 61 3.98 5.56 8.78
C GLY A 61 4.09 4.36 7.82
N ARG A 62 3.86 4.57 6.51
CA ARG A 62 3.81 3.43 5.55
C ARG A 62 5.14 2.71 5.39
N GLN A 63 6.24 3.45 5.49
CA GLN A 63 7.58 2.86 5.41
C GLN A 63 7.90 2.00 6.63
N VAL A 64 7.44 2.40 7.82
CA VAL A 64 7.63 1.62 9.05
C VAL A 64 6.74 0.38 9.00
N HIS A 65 5.48 0.52 8.59
CA HIS A 65 4.54 -0.59 8.39
C HIS A 65 5.13 -1.67 7.48
N ARG A 66 5.74 -1.27 6.36
CA ARG A 66 6.40 -2.19 5.41
C ARG A 66 7.41 -3.13 6.09
N TRP A 67 8.17 -2.63 7.06
CA TRP A 67 9.14 -3.43 7.81
C TRP A 67 8.46 -4.25 8.90
N LEU A 68 7.45 -3.70 9.55
CA LEU A 68 6.66 -4.43 10.53
C LEU A 68 5.91 -5.62 9.90
N ASP A 69 5.50 -5.53 8.63
CA ASP A 69 4.94 -6.67 7.89
C ASP A 69 5.92 -7.84 7.85
N LEU A 70 7.17 -7.58 7.52
CA LEU A 70 8.21 -8.61 7.48
C LEU A 70 8.45 -9.20 8.87
N VAL A 71 8.49 -8.36 9.90
CA VAL A 71 8.61 -8.80 11.30
C VAL A 71 7.41 -9.67 11.70
N ALA A 72 6.20 -9.28 11.32
CA ALA A 72 4.99 -10.05 11.56
C ALA A 72 5.07 -11.42 10.88
N TRP A 73 5.53 -11.51 9.62
CA TRP A 73 5.65 -12.81 8.95
C TRP A 73 6.69 -13.71 9.60
N VAL A 74 7.84 -13.15 10.00
CA VAL A 74 8.85 -13.90 10.75
C VAL A 74 8.26 -14.39 12.07
N ALA A 75 7.48 -13.58 12.77
CA ALA A 75 6.78 -13.99 13.99
C ALA A 75 5.77 -15.11 13.74
N LEU A 76 4.97 -15.04 12.65
CA LEU A 76 4.04 -16.11 12.27
C LEU A 76 4.77 -17.43 12.00
N LEU A 77 5.88 -17.38 11.26
CA LEU A 77 6.70 -18.56 10.98
C LEU A 77 7.33 -19.13 12.25
N ALA A 78 7.82 -18.27 13.15
CA ALA A 78 8.34 -18.70 14.45
C ALA A 78 7.24 -19.38 15.29
N LEU A 79 6.04 -18.79 15.35
CA LEU A 79 4.87 -19.37 16.02
C LEU A 79 4.46 -20.72 15.40
N ALA A 80 4.61 -20.86 14.09
CA ALA A 80 4.27 -22.08 13.36
C ALA A 80 5.32 -23.18 13.46
N ILE A 81 6.60 -22.86 13.66
CA ILE A 81 7.70 -23.85 13.64
C ILE A 81 8.13 -24.24 15.05
N GLN A 82 7.89 -23.40 16.05
CA GLN A 82 8.33 -23.68 17.41
C GLN A 82 7.84 -25.05 17.95
N PRO A 83 8.68 -25.78 18.71
CA PRO A 83 8.37 -27.12 19.20
C PRO A 83 7.74 -27.20 20.60
N TRP A 84 7.70 -26.12 21.37
CA TRP A 84 7.34 -26.16 22.80
C TRP A 84 5.83 -25.98 23.06
N ILE A 85 5.12 -25.21 22.24
CA ILE A 85 3.65 -25.08 22.28
C ILE A 85 3.05 -25.99 21.19
N PRO A 86 2.19 -26.94 21.54
CA PRO A 86 1.48 -27.75 20.56
C PRO A 86 0.52 -26.89 19.73
N VAL A 87 0.59 -27.07 18.41
CA VAL A 87 -0.26 -26.38 17.42
C VAL A 87 -0.86 -27.43 16.50
N GLU A 88 -2.16 -27.36 16.27
CA GLU A 88 -2.85 -28.25 15.34
C GLU A 88 -2.34 -28.10 13.92
N MET A 89 -2.39 -29.18 13.14
CA MET A 89 -1.80 -29.22 11.80
C MET A 89 -2.43 -28.19 10.87
N ILE A 90 -3.76 -28.02 10.91
CA ILE A 90 -4.48 -27.06 10.08
C ILE A 90 -4.08 -25.63 10.43
N SER A 91 -4.07 -25.25 11.71
CA SER A 91 -3.61 -23.93 12.15
C SER A 91 -2.16 -23.66 11.84
N ARG A 92 -1.29 -24.68 11.97
CA ARG A 92 0.12 -24.57 11.57
C ARG A 92 0.26 -24.31 10.07
N ALA A 93 -0.48 -25.06 9.25
CA ALA A 93 -0.51 -24.87 7.81
C ALA A 93 -1.06 -23.49 7.44
N ALA A 94 -2.08 -23.00 8.14
CA ALA A 94 -2.62 -21.67 7.94
C ALA A 94 -1.58 -20.57 8.23
N LEU A 95 -0.91 -20.63 9.38
CA LEU A 95 0.13 -19.66 9.77
C LEU A 95 1.28 -19.58 8.76
N ILE A 96 1.68 -20.70 8.18
CA ILE A 96 2.71 -20.75 7.12
C ILE A 96 2.12 -20.25 5.80
N GLY A 97 0.94 -20.74 5.43
CA GLY A 97 0.31 -20.48 4.14
C GLY A 97 -0.05 -19.01 3.91
N VAL A 98 -0.49 -18.29 4.95
CA VAL A 98 -0.88 -16.88 4.86
C VAL A 98 0.28 -15.94 4.50
N VAL A 99 1.53 -16.36 4.70
CA VAL A 99 2.70 -15.56 4.31
C VAL A 99 2.75 -15.37 2.79
N ILE A 100 2.20 -16.31 2.00
CA ILE A 100 2.16 -16.22 0.54
C ILE A 100 1.28 -15.05 0.05
N PRO A 101 -0.02 -14.97 0.40
CA PRO A 101 -0.84 -13.83 0.00
C PRO A 101 -0.36 -12.51 0.61
N LEU A 102 0.16 -12.50 1.84
CA LEU A 102 0.76 -11.30 2.43
C LEU A 102 1.99 -10.83 1.63
N GLY A 103 2.87 -11.77 1.27
CA GLY A 103 4.04 -11.54 0.41
C GLY A 103 3.68 -10.97 -0.95
N SER A 104 2.68 -11.56 -1.61
CA SER A 104 2.16 -11.08 -2.89
C SER A 104 1.68 -9.62 -2.78
N VAL A 105 0.85 -9.32 -1.79
CA VAL A 105 0.27 -7.98 -1.65
C VAL A 105 1.33 -6.96 -1.25
N TRP A 106 2.25 -7.29 -0.35
CA TRP A 106 3.39 -6.46 0.02
C TRP A 106 4.26 -6.09 -1.20
N TRP A 107 4.55 -7.07 -2.06
CA TRP A 107 5.37 -6.88 -3.26
C TRP A 107 4.77 -5.88 -4.24
N TYR A 108 3.44 -5.89 -4.36
CA TYR A 108 2.70 -5.00 -5.26
C TYR A 108 2.18 -3.73 -4.60
N THR A 109 2.47 -3.46 -3.32
CA THR A 109 1.93 -2.28 -2.61
C THR A 109 2.73 -1.00 -2.89
N ASP A 110 2.03 0.11 -3.12
CA ASP A 110 2.62 1.45 -3.19
C ASP A 110 2.83 2.05 -1.78
N TRP A 111 4.10 2.06 -1.36
CA TRP A 111 4.54 2.55 -0.06
C TRP A 111 4.72 4.08 0.04
N ALA A 112 4.50 4.84 -1.03
CA ALA A 112 4.66 6.29 -1.01
C ALA A 112 3.56 6.97 -0.17
N GLU A 113 3.95 7.83 0.76
CA GLU A 113 3.01 8.63 1.56
C GLU A 113 2.36 9.76 0.75
N LYS A 114 1.18 10.23 1.19
CA LYS A 114 0.41 11.29 0.49
C LYS A 114 1.22 12.56 0.15
N PRO A 115 2.08 13.14 1.02
CA PRO A 115 2.87 14.31 0.65
C PRO A 115 3.87 14.01 -0.47
N ALA A 116 4.54 12.85 -0.43
CA ALA A 116 5.40 12.41 -1.53
C ALA A 116 4.62 12.17 -2.83
N ARG A 117 3.36 11.70 -2.73
CA ARG A 117 2.46 11.48 -3.86
C ARG A 117 1.95 12.81 -4.45
N GLN A 118 1.63 13.78 -3.60
CA GLN A 118 1.25 15.14 -4.00
C GLN A 118 2.43 15.88 -4.63
N ALA A 119 3.63 15.77 -4.05
CA ALA A 119 4.85 16.35 -4.63
C ALA A 119 5.19 15.75 -6.00
N ARG A 120 5.09 14.42 -6.16
CA ARG A 120 5.28 13.77 -7.48
C ARG A 120 4.22 14.20 -8.49
N ARG A 121 2.95 14.29 -8.07
CA ARG A 121 1.86 14.79 -8.94
C ARG A 121 2.08 16.24 -9.34
N ALA A 122 2.46 17.10 -8.40
CA ALA A 122 2.77 18.51 -8.65
C ALA A 122 3.97 18.66 -9.61
N ALA A 123 5.05 17.90 -9.40
CA ALA A 123 6.20 17.87 -10.30
C ALA A 123 5.83 17.40 -11.71
N SER A 124 4.96 16.38 -11.83
CA SER A 124 4.48 15.88 -13.12
C SER A 124 3.44 16.80 -13.79
N ALA A 125 2.70 17.58 -13.01
CA ALA A 125 1.73 18.55 -13.51
C ALA A 125 2.43 19.81 -14.03
N GLY A 126 3.45 20.31 -13.32
CA GLY A 126 4.20 21.52 -13.68
C GLY A 126 4.72 21.50 -15.11
N GLY A 127 5.32 20.39 -15.55
CA GLY A 127 5.82 20.27 -16.93
C GLY A 127 4.74 20.34 -18.01
N ARG A 128 3.54 19.80 -17.75
CA ARG A 128 2.45 19.74 -18.73
C ARG A 128 1.71 21.08 -18.85
N SER A 129 1.51 21.78 -17.74
CA SER A 129 0.89 23.12 -17.73
C SER A 129 1.82 24.19 -18.32
N GLU A 130 3.13 24.11 -18.09
CA GLU A 130 4.09 25.02 -18.74
C GLU A 130 4.13 24.81 -20.25
N GLU A 131 4.09 23.57 -20.72
CA GLU A 131 4.12 23.25 -22.15
C GLU A 131 2.87 23.75 -22.86
N PHE A 132 1.68 23.54 -22.27
CA PHE A 132 0.42 24.13 -22.74
C PHE A 132 0.43 25.66 -22.70
N GLY A 133 0.96 26.27 -21.62
CA GLY A 133 1.07 27.72 -21.49
C GLY A 133 1.98 28.34 -22.55
N ARG A 134 3.16 27.74 -22.80
CA ARG A 134 4.07 28.16 -23.87
C ARG A 134 3.46 27.99 -25.26
N ALA A 135 2.73 26.89 -25.51
CA ALA A 135 2.06 26.67 -26.78
C ALA A 135 0.93 27.68 -27.04
N ALA A 136 0.14 27.99 -26.00
CA ALA A 136 -0.90 29.01 -26.07
C ALA A 136 -0.32 30.42 -26.29
N GLY A 137 0.74 30.77 -25.56
CA GLY A 137 1.44 32.05 -25.72
C GLY A 137 2.03 32.25 -27.13
N ARG A 138 2.61 31.20 -27.72
CA ARG A 138 3.10 31.24 -29.11
C ARG A 138 1.98 31.48 -30.12
N LYS A 139 0.82 30.81 -29.94
CA LYS A 139 -0.34 30.99 -30.83
C LYS A 139 -0.94 32.40 -30.70
N ALA A 140 -1.09 32.91 -29.48
CA ALA A 140 -1.57 34.27 -29.23
C ALA A 140 -0.61 35.32 -29.83
N GLY A 141 0.70 35.14 -29.65
CA GLY A 141 1.71 36.02 -30.23
C GLY A 141 1.75 35.98 -31.77
N ALA A 142 1.48 34.84 -32.38
CA ALA A 142 1.36 34.70 -33.83
C ALA A 142 0.10 35.40 -34.38
N ALA A 143 -1.03 35.23 -33.69
CA ALA A 143 -2.29 35.89 -34.05
C ALA A 143 -2.19 37.42 -33.95
N TRP A 144 -1.54 37.94 -32.91
CA TRP A 144 -1.32 39.38 -32.75
C TRP A 144 -0.44 39.97 -33.86
N ARG A 145 0.66 39.30 -34.22
CA ARG A 145 1.54 39.76 -35.31
C ARG A 145 0.82 39.73 -36.66
N ALA A 146 0.02 38.70 -36.92
CA ALA A 146 -0.78 38.61 -38.15
C ALA A 146 -1.82 39.75 -38.22
N ALA A 147 -2.53 40.04 -37.12
CA ALA A 147 -3.48 41.14 -37.05
C ALA A 147 -2.81 42.49 -37.31
N LYS A 148 -1.66 42.74 -36.66
CA LYS A 148 -0.89 43.98 -36.85
C LYS A 148 -0.42 44.17 -38.30
N GLN A 149 0.03 43.10 -38.96
CA GLN A 149 0.45 43.15 -40.36
C GLN A 149 -0.70 43.44 -41.34
N PHE A 150 -1.93 43.07 -41.00
CA PHE A 150 -3.11 43.44 -41.78
C PHE A 150 -3.46 44.92 -41.62
N THR A 151 -3.35 45.48 -40.41
CA THR A 151 -3.67 46.89 -40.14
C THR A 151 -2.63 47.87 -40.71
N GLU A 152 -1.36 47.47 -40.82
CA GLU A 152 -0.30 48.31 -41.40
C GLU A 152 -0.21 48.25 -42.94
N ARG A 153 -1.10 47.49 -43.60
CA ARG A 153 -1.14 47.33 -45.06
C ARG A 153 -2.24 48.12 -45.78
N ASP A 154 -3.12 48.78 -45.03
CA ASP A 154 -4.13 49.74 -45.52
C ASP A 154 -3.62 51.19 -45.31
#